data_AF-A0A7X7XT84-F1
#
_entry.id   AF-A0A7X7XT84-F1
#
_cell.length_a   1.000
_cell.length_b   1.000
_cell.length_c   1.000
_cell.angle_alpha   90.00
_cell.angle_beta   90.00
_cell.angle_gamma   90.00
#
_symmetry.space_group_name_H-M   'P 1'
#
loop_
_entity.id
_entity.type
_entity.pdbx_description
1 polymer ?
#
loop_
_entity_poly.entity_id
_entity_poly.type
_entity_poly.pdbx_seq_one_letter_code
_entity_poly.pdbx_strand_id
1 'polypeptide(L)' 'AEIASKVKDSRELIDYWAIDWDHKGDTFHNQWQSFRIKKNPKVDYEAKHIYEDKGEYQIMVKVVDVFGNDTNKTLKVNV' A
#
# COMPACT_ATOMS: atom_id res chain seq x y z
N ALA A 1 12.55 -15.98 -13.42
CA ALA A 1 12.00 -17.02 -12.53
C ALA A 1 12.93 -17.40 -11.35
N GLU A 2 14.18 -16.91 -11.30
CA GLU A 2 15.18 -17.36 -10.30
C GLU A 2 15.20 -16.54 -8.98
N ILE A 3 14.58 -15.34 -8.98
CA ILE A 3 14.57 -14.44 -7.82
C ILE A 3 13.47 -14.85 -6.82
N ALA A 4 12.33 -15.36 -7.30
CA ALA A 4 11.19 -15.73 -6.47
C ALA A 4 11.49 -16.88 -5.49
N SER A 5 12.44 -17.78 -5.82
CA SER A 5 12.80 -18.92 -4.97
C SER A 5 13.70 -18.56 -3.78
N LYS A 6 14.29 -17.36 -3.75
CA LYS A 6 15.15 -16.88 -2.64
C LYS A 6 14.43 -15.93 -1.68
N VAL A 7 13.24 -15.44 -2.04
CA VAL A 7 12.46 -14.51 -1.23
C VAL A 7 11.69 -15.29 -0.18
N LYS A 8 12.05 -15.12 1.10
CA LYS A 8 11.33 -15.76 2.22
C LYS A 8 10.03 -15.04 2.56
N ASP A 9 9.93 -13.76 2.23
CA ASP A 9 8.77 -12.90 2.48
C ASP A 9 8.45 -12.14 1.20
N SER A 10 7.31 -12.45 0.57
CA SER A 10 6.89 -11.82 -0.70
C SER A 10 6.76 -10.29 -0.60
N ARG A 11 6.60 -9.73 0.61
CA ARG A 11 6.59 -8.27 0.83
C ARG A 11 7.94 -7.63 0.52
N GLU A 12 9.02 -8.41 0.46
CA GLU A 12 10.33 -7.96 -0.04
C GLU A 12 10.34 -7.70 -1.55
N LEU A 13 9.23 -7.89 -2.28
CA LEU A 13 9.09 -7.46 -3.67
C LEU A 13 8.38 -6.11 -3.81
N ILE A 14 7.80 -5.55 -2.75
CA ILE A 14 7.12 -4.25 -2.80
C ILE A 14 8.16 -3.15 -2.99
N ASP A 15 8.08 -2.40 -4.08
CA ASP A 15 8.93 -1.24 -4.36
C ASP A 15 8.31 0.06 -3.82
N TYR A 16 6.99 0.20 -4.00
CA TYR A 16 6.20 1.33 -3.54
C TYR A 16 4.82 0.84 -3.11
N TRP A 17 4.25 1.44 -2.08
CA TRP A 17 2.83 1.32 -1.82
C TRP A 17 2.28 2.58 -1.16
N ALA A 18 0.99 2.82 -1.38
CA ALA A 18 0.30 4.00 -0.88
C ALA A 18 -1.15 3.70 -0.52
N ILE A 19 -1.70 4.58 0.31
CA ILE A 19 -3.05 4.45 0.87
C ILE A 19 -3.79 5.77 0.68
N ASP A 20 -5.03 5.64 0.23
CA ASP A 20 -6.11 6.62 0.31
C ASP A 20 -7.09 6.09 1.38
N TRP A 21 -7.16 6.74 2.53
CA TRP A 21 -7.91 6.29 3.70
C TRP A 21 -9.41 6.57 3.59
N ASP A 22 -9.83 7.40 2.63
CA ASP A 22 -11.21 7.81 2.46
C ASP A 22 -11.55 8.03 0.98
N HIS A 23 -11.27 7.01 0.18
CA HIS A 23 -11.44 7.00 -1.26
C HIS A 23 -12.91 7.19 -1.64
N LYS A 24 -13.20 8.22 -2.44
CA LYS A 24 -14.57 8.59 -2.83
C LYS A 24 -15.04 7.95 -4.14
N GLY A 25 -14.31 6.96 -4.64
CA GLY A 25 -14.59 6.32 -5.93
C GLY A 25 -14.14 7.15 -7.13
N ASP A 26 -13.28 8.15 -6.89
CA ASP A 26 -12.77 9.09 -7.87
C ASP A 26 -11.26 8.94 -8.07
N THR A 27 -10.50 10.04 -8.12
CA THR A 27 -9.04 9.96 -8.27
C THR A 27 -8.42 9.46 -6.97
N PHE A 28 -7.36 8.67 -7.07
CA PHE A 28 -6.62 8.21 -5.89
C PHE A 28 -5.99 9.40 -5.15
N HIS A 29 -6.39 9.63 -3.90
CA HIS A 29 -5.84 10.68 -3.05
C HIS A 29 -4.78 10.08 -2.13
N ASN A 30 -3.52 10.22 -2.53
CA ASN A 30 -2.41 9.71 -1.74
C ASN A 30 -2.28 10.48 -0.42
N GLN A 31 -2.63 9.81 0.68
CA GLN A 31 -2.54 10.35 2.04
C GLN A 31 -1.40 9.72 2.84
N TRP A 32 -0.94 8.54 2.43
CA TRP A 32 0.22 7.87 3.01
C TRP A 32 0.93 7.04 1.95
N GLN A 33 2.26 7.00 1.99
CA GLN A 33 3.06 6.18 1.08
C GLN A 33 4.37 5.72 1.73
N SER A 34 4.89 4.58 1.28
CA SER A 34 6.24 4.11 1.58
C SER A 34 6.87 3.48 0.35
N PHE A 35 8.17 3.71 0.17
CA PHE A 35 8.91 3.29 -1.02
C PHE A 35 10.35 2.94 -0.67
N ARG A 36 10.96 2.08 -1.48
CA ARG A 36 12.36 1.69 -1.29
C ARG A 36 13.29 2.88 -1.51
N ILE A 37 14.25 3.02 -0.61
CA ILE A 37 15.36 3.94 -0.78
C ILE A 37 16.67 3.17 -0.95
N LYS A 38 17.62 3.71 -1.71
CA LYS A 38 18.92 3.05 -1.97
C LYS A 38 19.66 2.58 -0.70
N LYS A 39 19.50 3.32 0.40
CA LYS A 39 20.15 3.04 1.69
C LYS A 39 19.42 1.98 2.53
N ASN A 40 18.12 1.78 2.31
CA ASN A 40 17.30 0.82 3.01
C ASN A 40 16.23 0.29 2.03
N PRO A 41 16.48 -0.86 1.40
CA PRO A 41 15.64 -1.36 0.31
C PRO A 41 14.35 -2.02 0.83
N LYS A 42 13.76 -1.49 1.90
CA LYS A 42 12.52 -1.98 2.49
C LYS A 42 11.52 -0.83 2.59
N VAL A 43 10.27 -1.16 2.37
CA VAL A 43 9.13 -0.30 2.69
C VAL A 43 8.66 -0.59 4.11
N ASP A 44 7.88 0.31 4.69
CA ASP A 44 7.09 0.01 5.87
C ASP A 44 6.01 -1.02 5.52
N TYR A 45 5.70 -1.95 6.41
CA TYR A 45 4.61 -2.92 6.19
C TYR A 45 3.33 -2.56 6.93
N GLU A 46 3.37 -1.48 7.71
CA GLU A 46 2.26 -1.01 8.52
C GLU A 46 2.08 0.49 8.31
N ALA A 47 0.83 0.90 8.20
CA ALA A 47 0.42 2.29 8.21
C ALA A 47 -0.78 2.41 9.15
N LYS A 48 -0.89 3.55 9.84
CA LYS A 48 -1.94 3.79 10.83
C LYS A 48 -2.67 5.07 10.50
N HIS A 49 -3.99 5.05 10.66
CA HIS A 49 -4.86 6.20 10.51
C HIS A 49 -5.91 6.16 11.62
N ILE A 50 -6.28 7.33 12.13
CA ILE A 50 -7.30 7.49 13.16
C ILE A 50 -8.43 8.30 12.53
N TYR A 51 -9.63 7.74 12.53
CA TYR A 51 -10.85 8.42 12.12
C TYR A 51 -11.47 9.13 13.33
N GLU A 52 -11.73 10.42 13.20
CA GLU A 52 -12.35 11.22 14.27
C GLU A 52 -13.86 10.96 14.39
N ASP A 53 -14.50 10.70 13.25
CA ASP A 53 -15.93 10.48 13.13
C ASP A 53 -16.28 9.01 12.86
N LYS A 54 -17.49 8.62 13.26
CA LYS A 54 -18.07 7.32 12.91
C LYS A 54 -18.60 7.34 11.47
N GLY A 55 -18.50 6.21 10.79
CA GLY A 55 -19.00 6.10 9.42
C GLY A 55 -18.46 4.92 8.65
N GLU A 56 -19.01 4.71 7.44
CA GLU A 56 -18.42 3.81 6.45
C GLU A 56 -17.36 4.57 5.66
N TYR A 57 -16.13 4.05 5.69
CA TYR A 57 -14.99 4.54 4.93
C TYR A 57 -14.56 3.51 3.90
N GLN A 58 -14.09 4.00 2.75
CA GLN A 58 -13.54 3.17 1.71
C GLN A 58 -12.04 3.43 1.61
N ILE A 59 -11.21 2.45 1.96
CA ILE A 59 -9.76 2.56 1.92
C ILE A 59 -9.28 1.96 0.60
N MET A 60 -8.54 2.71 -0.22
CA MET A 60 -7.86 2.17 -1.40
C MET A 60 -6.37 2.04 -1.12
N VAL A 61 -5.82 0.85 -1.36
CA VAL A 61 -4.40 0.55 -1.25
C VAL A 61 -3.84 0.28 -2.64
N LYS A 62 -2.78 0.99 -3.02
CA LYS A 62 -2.01 0.77 -4.24
C LYS A 62 -0.66 0.16 -3.89
N VAL A 63 -0.27 -0.91 -4.57
CA VAL A 63 1.04 -1.57 -4.39
C VAL A 63 1.70 -1.70 -5.76
N VAL A 64 2.98 -1.37 -5.83
CA VAL A 64 3.84 -1.53 -7.01
C VAL A 64 5.03 -2.40 -6.62
N ASP A 65 5.29 -3.44 -7.41
CA ASP A 65 6.45 -4.32 -7.19
C ASP A 65 7.73 -3.79 -7.86
N VAL A 66 8.87 -4.39 -7.55
CA VAL A 66 10.19 -4.05 -8.12
C VAL A 66 10.31 -4.30 -9.63
N PHE A 67 9.32 -4.95 -10.25
CA PHE A 67 9.23 -5.15 -11.70
C PHE A 67 8.32 -4.11 -12.37
N GLY A 68 7.71 -3.21 -11.60
CA GLY A 68 6.83 -2.15 -12.06
C GLY A 68 5.36 -2.57 -12.24
N ASN A 69 4.97 -3.78 -11.82
CA ASN A 69 3.56 -4.17 -11.86
C ASN A 69 2.82 -3.52 -10.69
N ASP A 70 1.66 -2.91 -10.98
CA ASP A 70 0.79 -2.33 -9.96
C ASP A 70 -0.49 -3.14 -9.72
N THR A 71 -0.99 -3.07 -8.49
CA THR A 71 -2.30 -3.58 -8.10
C THR A 71 -2.96 -2.63 -7.13
N ASN A 72 -4.29 -2.52 -7.24
CA ASN A 72 -5.11 -1.71 -6.34
C ASN A 72 -6.11 -2.62 -5.64
N LYS A 73 -6.29 -2.42 -4.34
CA LYS A 73 -7.31 -3.11 -3.54
C LYS A 73 -8.10 -2.10 -2.73
N THR A 74 -9.41 -2.23 -2.80
CA THR A 74 -10.32 -1.38 -2.04
C THR A 74 -10.97 -2.18 -0.91
N LEU A 75 -11.01 -1.59 0.27
CA LEU A 75 -11.53 -2.16 1.50
C LEU A 75 -12.61 -1.22 2.05
N LYS A 76 -13.67 -1.80 2.62
CA LYS A 76 -14.67 -1.03 3.37
C LYS A 76 -14.48 -1.25 4.86
N VAL A 77 -14.50 -0.17 5.63
CA VAL A 77 -14.37 -0.20 7.09
C VAL A 77 -15.50 0.62 7.69
N ASN A 78 -16.15 0.09 8.73
CA ASN A 78 -17.08 0.84 9.55
C ASN A 78 -16.39 1.19 10.87
N VAL A 79 -16.34 2.49 11.19
CA VAL A 79 -15.76 3.04 12.43
C VAL A 79 -16.87 3.51 13.35
#